data_AF-A0A847GF22-F1
#
_entry.id   AF-A0A847GF22-F1
#
_cell.length_a   1.000
_cell.length_b   1.000
_cell.length_c   1.000
_cell.angle_alpha   90.00
_cell.angle_beta   90.00
_cell.angle_gamma   90.00
#
_symmetry.space_group_name_H-M   'P 1'
#
loop_
_entity.id
_entity.type
_entity.pdbx_description
1 polymer ?
#
loop_
_entity_poly.entity_id
_entity_poly.type
_entity_poly.pdbx_seq_one_letter_code
_entity_poly.pdbx_strand_id
1 'polypeptide(L)'
;LFAALAWLWERRRFPAWRGWRLWLALAAVAAGVEGLQGWTGRSVGWTDWGCGAAGAACVCATWRVRGGARLLAVLALALLPTAREATLQGLERRDFPILAEPARCWAGRGWMENGGRLHREEEGFLFLPDTPASRTAYPGVFRVPAAKDWRKTKALELSLYWPEDKPAVMGLRVDDQPGQPSYAERFQREFAVTQGWNRVRIPVRELGQTAGGRPLRLDGIRRWGVFLVSDEVFDYFLLGPVRLTLQEKMP
;
A
#
# COMPACT_ATOMS: atom_id res chain seq x y z
N LEU A 1 4.38 21.55 11.14
CA LEU A 1 4.67 22.96 10.79
C LEU A 1 3.68 23.94 11.44
N PHE A 2 2.39 23.89 11.13
CA PHE A 2 1.39 24.87 11.61
C PHE A 2 1.25 24.96 13.14
N ALA A 3 1.39 23.85 13.87
CA ALA A 3 1.45 23.87 15.34
C ALA A 3 2.64 24.67 15.89
N ALA A 4 3.81 24.59 15.25
CA ALA A 4 5.00 25.35 15.63
C ALA A 4 4.85 26.84 15.30
N LEU A 5 4.24 27.17 14.15
CA LEU A 5 3.90 28.55 13.78
C LEU A 5 2.91 29.17 14.77
N ALA A 6 1.88 28.43 15.19
CA ALA A 6 0.94 28.87 16.22
C ALA A 6 1.66 29.18 17.55
N TRP A 7 2.60 28.31 17.95
CA TRP A 7 3.39 28.51 19.18
C TRP A 7 4.33 29.73 19.09
N LEU A 8 5.03 29.90 17.96
CA LEU A 8 5.90 31.06 17.73
C LEU A 8 5.11 32.37 17.72
N TRP A 9 3.91 32.37 17.12
CA TRP A 9 3.01 33.51 17.09
C TRP A 9 2.47 33.87 18.48
N GLU A 10 2.14 32.87 19.29
CA GLU A 10 1.71 33.06 20.68
C GLU A 10 2.78 33.78 21.53
N ARG A 11 4.07 33.42 21.33
CA ARG A 11 5.21 34.05 22.03
C ARG A 11 5.38 35.53 21.68
N ARG A 12 4.98 35.98 20.49
CA ARG A 12 5.16 37.35 20.00
C ARG A 12 4.13 38.38 20.54
N ARG A 13 3.32 38.03 21.55
CA ARG A 13 2.41 38.95 22.28
C ARG A 13 1.47 39.79 21.38
N PHE A 14 0.93 39.24 20.29
CA PHE A 14 -0.16 39.88 19.53
C PHE A 14 -1.54 39.43 20.08
N PRO A 15 -2.20 40.19 20.99
CA PRO A 15 -3.43 39.75 21.65
C PRO A 15 -4.63 39.63 20.69
N ALA A 16 -4.66 40.40 19.60
CA ALA A 16 -5.78 40.44 18.65
C ALA A 16 -5.93 39.17 17.78
N TRP A 17 -4.86 38.41 17.63
CA TRP A 17 -4.76 37.21 16.78
C TRP A 17 -4.47 35.96 17.62
N ARG A 18 -5.34 35.67 18.59
CA ARG A 18 -5.25 34.48 19.47
C ARG A 18 -6.44 33.55 19.28
N GLY A 19 -6.28 32.30 19.70
CA GLY A 19 -7.36 31.31 19.70
C GLY A 19 -7.88 31.01 18.29
N TRP A 20 -9.20 31.01 18.12
CA TRP A 20 -9.86 30.60 16.86
C TRP A 20 -9.46 31.46 15.66
N ARG A 21 -9.12 32.75 15.85
CA ARG A 21 -8.70 33.65 14.76
C ARG A 21 -7.34 33.25 14.17
N LEU A 22 -6.39 32.92 15.04
CA LEU A 22 -5.09 32.40 14.63
C LEU A 22 -5.25 31.03 13.95
N TRP A 23 -6.12 30.19 14.51
CA TRP A 23 -6.42 28.89 13.92
C TRP A 23 -7.00 29.03 12.51
N LEU A 24 -8.02 29.87 12.30
CA LEU A 24 -8.61 30.10 10.98
C LEU A 24 -7.57 30.64 9.99
N ALA A 25 -6.71 31.57 10.42
CA ALA A 25 -5.65 32.09 9.57
C ALA A 25 -4.68 30.99 9.13
N LEU A 26 -4.24 30.14 10.07
CA LEU A 26 -3.34 29.02 9.76
C LEU A 26 -4.02 27.93 8.91
N ALA A 27 -5.31 27.65 9.14
CA ALA A 27 -6.09 26.71 8.34
C ALA A 27 -6.31 27.22 6.90
N ALA A 28 -6.53 28.53 6.74
CA ALA A 28 -6.64 29.18 5.44
C ALA A 28 -5.30 29.18 4.69
N VAL A 29 -4.18 29.44 5.38
CA VAL A 29 -2.84 29.32 4.79
C VAL A 29 -2.55 27.88 4.38
N ALA A 30 -2.90 26.89 5.23
CA ALA A 30 -2.76 25.48 4.88
C ALA A 30 -3.57 25.12 3.63
N ALA A 31 -4.83 25.56 3.54
CA ALA A 31 -5.67 25.36 2.37
C ALA A 31 -5.08 26.02 1.12
N GLY A 32 -4.54 27.23 1.25
CA GLY A 32 -3.89 27.95 0.15
C GLY A 32 -2.63 27.26 -0.37
N VAL A 33 -1.80 26.70 0.52
CA VAL A 33 -0.60 25.93 0.14
C VAL A 33 -1.00 24.66 -0.62
N GLU A 34 -2.03 23.94 -0.16
CA GLU A 34 -2.54 22.73 -0.83
C GLU A 34 -3.16 23.07 -2.20
N GLY A 35 -3.91 24.17 -2.30
CA GLY A 35 -4.46 24.65 -3.58
C GLY A 35 -3.36 24.98 -4.59
N LEU A 36 -2.27 25.61 -4.14
CA LEU A 36 -1.11 25.89 -4.97
C LEU A 36 -0.41 24.60 -5.44
N GLN A 37 -0.35 23.57 -4.58
CA GLN A 37 0.22 22.27 -4.93
C GLN A 37 -0.61 21.53 -5.99
N GLY A 38 -1.93 21.68 -5.97
CA GLY A 38 -2.83 21.16 -7.01
C GLY A 38 -2.49 21.69 -8.41
N TRP A 39 -2.05 22.94 -8.52
CA TRP A 39 -1.59 23.53 -9.79
C TRP A 39 -0.22 23.03 -10.26
N THR A 40 0.57 22.43 -9.36
CA THR A 40 1.88 21.84 -9.71
C THR A 40 1.82 20.36 -10.09
N GLY A 41 0.61 19.79 -10.23
CA GLY A 41 0.42 18.40 -10.62
C GLY A 41 0.57 17.39 -9.49
N ARG A 42 0.61 17.83 -8.22
CA ARG A 42 0.56 16.92 -7.06
C ARG A 42 -0.88 16.60 -6.68
N SER A 43 -1.12 15.37 -6.22
CA SER A 43 -2.43 14.97 -5.70
C SER A 43 -2.76 15.73 -4.43
N VAL A 44 -3.84 16.50 -4.45
CA VAL A 44 -4.35 17.24 -3.29
C VAL A 44 -4.74 16.26 -2.19
N GLY A 45 -3.99 16.26 -1.09
CA GLY A 45 -4.21 15.39 0.05
C GLY A 45 -5.05 16.08 1.10
N TRP A 46 -6.36 15.84 1.12
CA TRP A 46 -7.25 16.36 2.18
C TRP A 46 -6.79 15.98 3.61
N THR A 47 -6.04 14.89 3.72
CA THR A 47 -5.40 14.44 4.96
C THR A 47 -4.30 15.38 5.46
N ASP A 48 -3.52 15.99 4.57
CA ASP A 48 -2.38 16.83 4.93
C ASP A 48 -2.87 18.19 5.44
N TRP A 49 -3.86 18.76 4.75
CA TRP A 49 -4.62 19.91 5.26
C TRP A 49 -5.26 19.62 6.62
N GLY A 50 -5.98 18.50 6.73
CA GLY A 50 -6.68 18.11 7.96
C GLY A 50 -5.74 17.96 9.16
N CYS A 51 -4.59 17.32 8.96
CA CYS A 51 -3.57 17.18 10.02
C CYS A 51 -2.95 18.53 10.40
N GLY A 52 -2.69 19.40 9.42
CA GLY A 52 -2.19 20.76 9.66
C GLY A 52 -3.16 21.61 10.46
N ALA A 53 -4.44 21.61 10.07
CA ALA A 53 -5.51 22.34 10.74
C ALA A 53 -5.78 21.78 12.15
N ALA A 54 -5.82 20.46 12.32
CA ALA A 54 -6.02 19.82 13.63
C ALA A 54 -4.86 20.12 14.60
N GLY A 55 -3.61 20.06 14.13
CA GLY A 55 -2.44 20.42 14.93
C GLY A 55 -2.46 21.89 15.38
N ALA A 56 -2.87 22.82 14.49
CA ALA A 56 -3.06 24.22 14.86
C ALA A 56 -4.23 24.41 15.85
N ALA A 57 -5.32 23.64 15.68
CA ALA A 57 -6.48 23.68 16.58
C ALA A 57 -6.08 23.29 18.00
N CYS A 58 -5.30 22.22 18.16
CA CYS A 58 -4.81 21.79 19.47
C CYS A 58 -4.03 22.89 20.18
N VAL A 59 -3.11 23.59 19.50
CA VAL A 59 -2.34 24.69 20.10
C VAL A 59 -3.23 25.89 20.45
N CYS A 60 -4.16 26.25 19.56
CA CYS A 60 -5.02 27.42 19.74
C CYS A 60 -6.12 27.20 20.80
N ALA A 61 -6.69 26.00 20.88
CA ALA A 61 -7.76 25.65 21.82
C ALA A 61 -7.23 25.43 23.24
N THR A 62 -5.99 24.95 23.38
CA THR A 62 -5.39 24.67 24.69
C THR A 62 -4.59 25.85 25.26
N TRP A 63 -4.79 27.08 24.76
CA TRP A 63 -3.99 28.26 25.11
C TRP A 63 -3.99 28.66 26.61
N ARG A 64 -4.91 28.12 27.42
CA ARG A 64 -4.94 28.30 28.89
C ARG A 64 -4.38 27.09 29.66
N VAL A 65 -4.12 25.99 28.99
CA VAL A 65 -3.65 24.72 29.57
C VAL A 65 -2.12 24.73 29.66
N ARG A 66 -1.54 24.05 30.65
CA ARG A 66 -0.07 23.89 30.83
C ARG A 66 0.60 23.40 29.54
N GLY A 67 1.76 23.95 29.21
CA GLY A 67 2.47 23.68 27.95
C GLY A 67 2.75 22.20 27.66
N GLY A 68 2.97 21.38 28.71
CA GLY A 68 3.20 19.94 28.56
C GLY A 68 2.01 19.17 27.97
N ALA A 69 0.78 19.50 28.37
CA ALA A 69 -0.42 18.86 27.83
C ALA A 69 -0.63 19.19 26.34
N ARG A 70 -0.25 20.39 25.92
CA ARG A 70 -0.32 20.81 24.50
C ARG A 70 0.66 20.02 23.64
N LEU A 71 1.89 19.88 24.14
CA LEU A 71 2.92 19.10 23.47
C LEU A 71 2.48 17.64 23.32
N LEU A 72 1.90 17.05 24.38
CA LEU A 72 1.36 15.69 24.32
C LEU A 72 0.24 15.55 23.27
N ALA A 73 -0.70 16.51 23.19
CA ALA A 73 -1.76 16.46 22.19
C ALA A 73 -1.22 16.56 20.75
N VAL A 74 -0.25 17.45 20.50
CA VAL A 74 0.41 17.57 19.19
C VAL A 74 1.20 16.31 18.84
N LEU A 75 1.93 15.73 19.80
CA LEU A 75 2.64 14.48 19.60
C LEU A 75 1.67 13.32 19.32
N ALA A 76 0.55 13.23 20.04
CA ALA A 76 -0.46 12.21 19.80
C ALA A 76 -1.05 12.30 18.38
N LEU A 77 -1.37 13.50 17.90
CA LEU A 77 -1.81 13.71 16.52
C LEU A 77 -0.73 13.37 15.50
N ALA A 78 0.53 13.74 15.76
CA ALA A 78 1.64 13.43 14.88
C ALA A 78 1.94 11.93 14.79
N LEU A 79 1.67 11.17 15.86
CA LEU A 79 1.86 9.73 15.90
C LEU A 79 0.67 8.94 15.32
N LEU A 80 -0.49 9.58 15.10
CA LEU A 80 -1.70 8.91 14.65
C LEU A 80 -1.53 8.18 13.30
N PRO A 81 -0.92 8.77 12.24
CA PRO A 81 -0.69 8.05 10.99
C PRO A 81 0.21 6.82 11.17
N THR A 82 1.29 6.96 11.94
CA THR A 82 2.21 5.84 12.24
C THR A 82 1.51 4.75 13.04
N ALA A 83 0.70 5.12 14.03
CA ALA A 83 -0.10 4.19 14.81
C ALA A 83 -1.10 3.44 13.92
N ARG A 84 -1.82 4.15 13.04
CA ARG A 84 -2.71 3.55 12.04
C ARG A 84 -1.95 2.58 11.15
N GLU A 85 -0.79 2.97 10.64
CA GLU A 85 0.03 2.13 9.77
C GLU A 85 0.47 0.84 10.49
N ALA A 86 0.94 0.96 11.73
CA ALA A 86 1.32 -0.16 12.59
C ALA A 86 0.12 -1.07 12.93
N THR A 87 -1.04 -0.51 13.25
CA THR A 87 -2.27 -1.26 13.55
C THR A 87 -2.67 -2.12 12.36
N LEU A 88 -2.79 -1.53 11.17
CA LEU A 88 -3.12 -2.25 9.96
C LEU A 88 -2.06 -3.33 9.62
N GLN A 89 -0.79 -3.13 10.02
CA GLN A 89 0.28 -4.12 9.75
C GLN A 89 0.17 -5.29 10.74
N GLY A 90 -0.20 -4.99 11.98
CA GLY A 90 -0.57 -5.99 12.97
C GLY A 90 -1.78 -6.81 12.54
N LEU A 91 -2.81 -6.17 11.98
CA LEU A 91 -3.99 -6.86 11.44
C LEU A 91 -3.62 -7.80 10.29
N GLU A 92 -2.82 -7.34 9.32
CA GLU A 92 -2.33 -8.19 8.23
C GLU A 92 -1.52 -9.40 8.75
N ARG A 93 -0.64 -9.19 9.74
CA ARG A 93 0.12 -10.30 10.36
C ARG A 93 -0.78 -11.29 11.09
N ARG A 94 -1.84 -10.82 11.73
CA ARG A 94 -2.81 -11.66 12.44
C ARG A 94 -3.65 -12.47 11.45
N ASP A 95 -4.00 -11.89 10.31
CA ASP A 95 -4.81 -12.54 9.27
C ASP A 95 -3.99 -13.47 8.36
N PHE A 96 -2.66 -13.59 8.59
CA PHE A 96 -1.83 -14.60 7.94
C PHE A 96 -2.44 -16.00 8.16
N PRO A 97 -2.63 -16.83 7.13
CA PRO A 97 -1.88 -16.87 5.86
C PRO A 97 -2.48 -16.10 4.67
N ILE A 98 -3.43 -15.20 4.90
CA ILE A 98 -4.01 -14.36 3.84
C ILE A 98 -2.99 -13.28 3.46
N LEU A 99 -2.62 -13.22 2.18
CA LEU A 99 -1.67 -12.23 1.67
C LEU A 99 -2.38 -11.01 1.11
N ALA A 100 -3.49 -11.18 0.39
CA ALA A 100 -4.32 -10.10 -0.13
C ALA A 100 -5.78 -10.54 -0.18
N GLU A 101 -6.69 -9.71 0.32
CA GLU A 101 -8.12 -10.00 0.38
C GLU A 101 -8.88 -8.67 0.27
N PRO A 102 -9.59 -8.38 -0.84
CA PRO A 102 -10.21 -7.08 -1.06
C PRO A 102 -11.17 -6.65 0.07
N ALA A 103 -11.85 -7.61 0.70
CA ALA A 103 -12.74 -7.36 1.83
C ALA A 103 -12.04 -6.86 3.10
N ARG A 104 -10.70 -6.97 3.21
CA ARG A 104 -9.96 -6.56 4.41
C ARG A 104 -9.53 -5.10 4.33
N CYS A 105 -9.70 -4.37 5.44
CA CYS A 105 -9.36 -2.96 5.53
C CYS A 105 -7.88 -2.66 5.30
N TRP A 106 -6.99 -3.59 5.66
CA TRP A 106 -5.53 -3.47 5.49
C TRP A 106 -5.05 -3.77 4.06
N ALA A 107 -5.88 -4.40 3.22
CA ALA A 107 -5.41 -5.00 1.97
C ALA A 107 -5.13 -4.00 0.84
N GLY A 108 -5.58 -2.74 0.97
CA GLY A 108 -5.24 -1.67 0.03
C GLY A 108 -3.80 -1.16 0.17
N ARG A 109 -3.00 -1.69 1.11
CA ARG A 109 -1.68 -1.13 1.42
C ARG A 109 -0.53 -1.85 0.74
N GLY A 110 0.60 -1.13 0.66
CA GLY A 110 1.90 -1.74 0.38
C GLY A 110 2.03 -2.27 -1.04
N TRP A 111 1.12 -1.88 -1.93
CA TRP A 111 1.19 -2.15 -3.36
C TRP A 111 2.19 -1.21 -4.03
N MET A 112 2.90 -1.76 -5.00
CA MET A 112 3.77 -1.09 -5.93
C MET A 112 3.20 -1.39 -7.32
N GLU A 113 2.82 -0.34 -8.03
CA GLU A 113 2.17 -0.43 -9.33
C GLU A 113 3.23 -0.22 -10.42
N ASN A 114 3.13 -0.98 -11.51
CA ASN A 114 3.99 -0.81 -12.68
C ASN A 114 3.09 -0.72 -13.92
N GLY A 115 3.14 0.39 -14.66
CA GLY A 115 2.37 0.57 -15.89
C GLY A 115 0.86 0.70 -15.72
N GLY A 116 0.37 1.04 -14.53
CA GLY A 116 -1.05 1.21 -14.25
C GLY A 116 -1.39 1.66 -12.83
N ARG A 117 -2.65 1.50 -12.45
CA ARG A 117 -3.22 1.85 -11.15
C ARG A 117 -4.03 0.69 -10.59
N LEU A 118 -3.91 0.45 -9.29
CA LEU A 118 -4.65 -0.58 -8.58
C LEU A 118 -5.74 0.06 -7.73
N HIS A 119 -6.99 -0.34 -7.98
CA HIS A 119 -8.15 0.04 -7.21
C HIS A 119 -8.64 -1.16 -6.41
N ARG A 120 -9.07 -0.92 -5.17
CA ARG A 120 -9.69 -1.98 -4.36
C ARG A 120 -11.21 -1.93 -4.55
N GLU A 121 -11.76 -3.00 -5.09
CA GLU A 121 -13.20 -3.18 -5.27
C GLU A 121 -13.71 -4.34 -4.40
N GLU A 122 -15.02 -4.59 -4.40
CA GLU A 122 -15.62 -5.68 -3.64
C GLU A 122 -15.23 -7.06 -4.21
N GLU A 123 -15.16 -7.16 -5.54
CA GLU A 123 -14.90 -8.41 -6.27
C GLU A 123 -13.41 -8.76 -6.38
N GLY A 124 -12.52 -7.77 -6.21
CA GLY A 124 -11.10 -7.92 -6.52
C GLY A 124 -10.30 -6.64 -6.36
N PHE A 125 -9.00 -6.75 -6.57
CA PHE A 125 -8.15 -5.59 -6.85
C PHE A 125 -8.15 -5.36 -8.37
N LEU A 126 -8.84 -4.31 -8.80
CA LEU A 126 -8.93 -3.89 -10.19
C LEU A 126 -7.64 -3.19 -10.60
N PHE A 127 -6.92 -3.77 -11.56
CA PHE A 127 -5.76 -3.13 -12.17
C PHE A 127 -6.14 -2.52 -13.51
N LEU A 128 -5.91 -1.22 -13.65
CA LEU A 128 -6.13 -0.44 -14.87
C LEU A 128 -4.77 -0.01 -15.43
N PRO A 129 -4.41 -0.34 -16.69
CA PRO A 129 -3.19 0.15 -17.30
C PRO A 129 -3.26 1.67 -17.51
N ASP A 130 -2.13 2.37 -17.40
CA ASP A 130 -2.08 3.85 -17.49
C ASP A 130 -2.53 4.36 -18.86
N THR A 131 -2.24 3.59 -19.91
CA THR A 131 -2.83 3.76 -21.25
C THR A 131 -3.04 2.38 -21.87
N PRO A 132 -4.12 2.14 -22.65
CA PRO A 132 -4.35 0.85 -23.32
C PRO A 132 -3.21 0.46 -24.26
N ALA A 133 -2.48 1.44 -24.79
CA ALA A 133 -1.32 1.24 -25.67
C ALA A 133 0.03 1.33 -24.94
N SER A 134 0.03 1.37 -23.60
CA SER A 134 1.23 1.41 -22.77
C SER A 134 2.09 0.18 -23.03
N ARG A 135 3.22 0.34 -23.73
CA ARG A 135 4.26 -0.70 -23.85
C ARG A 135 5.14 -0.79 -22.59
N THR A 136 4.58 -0.50 -21.42
CA THR A 136 5.34 -0.65 -20.17
C THR A 136 5.70 -2.12 -20.04
N ALA A 137 7.00 -2.42 -19.93
CA ALA A 137 7.43 -3.79 -19.75
C ALA A 137 6.84 -4.34 -18.43
N TYR A 138 6.08 -5.42 -18.53
CA TYR A 138 5.52 -6.16 -17.41
C TYR A 138 4.54 -5.36 -16.54
N PRO A 139 3.41 -4.87 -17.09
CA PRO A 139 2.46 -4.10 -16.32
C PRO A 139 1.81 -5.00 -15.25
N GLY A 140 1.65 -4.49 -14.04
CA GLY A 140 1.13 -5.27 -12.94
C GLY A 140 1.36 -4.67 -11.56
N VAL A 141 1.21 -5.51 -10.54
CA VAL A 141 1.22 -5.10 -9.14
C VAL A 141 2.09 -6.01 -8.29
N PHE A 142 2.85 -5.39 -7.40
CA PHE A 142 3.71 -6.07 -6.45
C PHE A 142 3.43 -5.59 -5.04
N ARG A 143 3.69 -6.44 -4.04
CA ARG A 143 3.42 -6.11 -2.65
C ARG A 143 4.51 -6.63 -1.73
N VAL A 144 4.81 -5.85 -0.70
CA VAL A 144 5.63 -6.29 0.43
C VAL A 144 4.72 -6.91 1.49
N PRO A 145 4.84 -8.21 1.80
CA PRO A 145 3.98 -8.84 2.79
C PRO A 145 4.37 -8.41 4.22
N ALA A 146 3.38 -8.23 5.09
CA ALA A 146 3.64 -7.94 6.51
C ALA A 146 4.19 -9.15 7.28
N ALA A 147 3.79 -10.36 6.88
CA ALA A 147 4.30 -11.64 7.36
C ALA A 147 5.22 -12.27 6.31
N LYS A 148 6.50 -12.38 6.66
CA LYS A 148 7.58 -12.75 5.72
C LYS A 148 8.01 -14.21 5.80
N ASP A 149 7.61 -14.91 6.86
CA ASP A 149 7.95 -16.33 7.06
C ASP A 149 6.85 -17.22 6.48
N TRP A 150 7.15 -17.82 5.33
CA TRP A 150 6.28 -18.70 4.56
C TRP A 150 6.72 -20.17 4.67
N ARG A 151 7.66 -20.54 5.56
CA ARG A 151 8.23 -21.91 5.64
C ARG A 151 7.17 -23.00 5.87
N LYS A 152 6.10 -22.69 6.61
CA LYS A 152 5.02 -23.65 6.94
C LYS A 152 3.94 -23.76 5.86
N THR A 153 4.20 -23.20 4.68
CA THR A 153 3.25 -23.21 3.56
C THR A 153 3.33 -24.53 2.80
N LYS A 154 2.17 -24.99 2.32
CA LYS A 154 1.98 -26.09 1.36
C LYS A 154 1.86 -25.58 -0.07
N ALA A 155 1.15 -24.49 -0.30
CA ALA A 155 1.00 -23.86 -1.60
C ALA A 155 0.65 -22.37 -1.49
N LEU A 156 0.99 -21.60 -2.51
CA LEU A 156 0.47 -20.26 -2.76
C LEU A 156 -0.71 -20.37 -3.73
N GLU A 157 -1.84 -19.77 -3.36
CA GLU A 157 -3.07 -19.76 -4.16
C GLU A 157 -3.47 -18.33 -4.47
N LEU A 158 -3.89 -18.11 -5.71
CA LEU A 158 -4.51 -16.86 -6.14
C LEU A 158 -5.58 -17.12 -7.19
N SER A 159 -6.43 -16.12 -7.37
CA SER A 159 -7.39 -16.07 -8.46
C SER A 159 -7.21 -14.79 -9.25
N LEU A 160 -7.37 -14.87 -10.56
CA LEU A 160 -7.24 -13.73 -11.46
C LEU A 160 -8.38 -13.76 -12.48
N TYR A 161 -9.10 -12.66 -12.60
CA TYR A 161 -10.09 -12.45 -13.65
C TYR A 161 -9.44 -11.78 -14.85
N TRP A 162 -9.64 -12.35 -16.03
CA TRP A 162 -9.20 -11.81 -17.31
C TRP A 162 -10.42 -11.48 -18.18
N PRO A 163 -10.64 -10.21 -18.59
CA PRO A 163 -11.83 -9.83 -19.35
C PRO A 163 -11.74 -10.20 -20.83
N GLU A 164 -10.53 -10.25 -21.40
CA GLU A 164 -10.32 -10.38 -22.83
C GLU A 164 -10.62 -11.80 -23.33
N ASP A 165 -11.12 -11.89 -24.57
CA ASP A 165 -11.36 -13.14 -25.28
C ASP A 165 -10.05 -13.84 -25.67
N LYS A 166 -9.02 -13.06 -26.01
CA LYS A 166 -7.67 -13.54 -26.29
C LYS A 166 -6.97 -14.00 -25.00
N PRO A 167 -6.44 -15.23 -24.97
CA PRO A 167 -5.61 -15.68 -23.85
C PRO A 167 -4.35 -14.83 -23.71
N ALA A 168 -3.88 -14.67 -22.48
CA ALA A 168 -2.66 -13.95 -22.15
C ALA A 168 -1.75 -14.80 -21.27
N VAL A 169 -0.49 -14.39 -21.13
CA VAL A 169 0.47 -15.00 -20.19
C VAL A 169 0.69 -14.04 -19.03
N MET A 170 0.35 -14.50 -17.83
CA MET A 170 0.63 -13.78 -16.59
C MET A 170 1.82 -14.40 -15.89
N GLY A 171 2.61 -13.56 -15.22
CA GLY A 171 3.72 -13.95 -14.36
C GLY A 171 3.37 -13.72 -12.90
N LEU A 172 3.67 -14.71 -12.06
CA LEU A 172 3.74 -14.57 -10.60
C LEU A 172 5.22 -14.54 -10.20
N ARG A 173 5.63 -13.49 -9.49
CA ARG A 173 7.00 -13.34 -8.98
C ARG A 173 7.02 -13.32 -7.47
N VAL A 174 8.06 -13.94 -6.88
CA VAL A 174 8.35 -13.90 -5.44
C VAL A 174 9.85 -13.70 -5.23
N ASP A 175 10.21 -12.72 -4.38
CA ASP A 175 11.59 -12.34 -4.07
C ASP A 175 11.89 -12.54 -2.57
N ASP A 176 13.06 -13.10 -2.25
CA ASP A 176 13.62 -13.19 -0.90
C ASP A 176 14.78 -12.19 -0.66
N GLN A 177 15.31 -11.60 -1.73
CA GLN A 177 16.39 -10.62 -1.71
C GLN A 177 15.87 -9.17 -1.82
N PRO A 178 16.62 -8.17 -1.31
CA PRO A 178 16.28 -6.76 -1.49
C PRO A 178 16.49 -6.29 -2.94
N GLY A 179 15.87 -5.15 -3.29
CA GLY A 179 16.06 -4.51 -4.59
C GLY A 179 15.30 -5.19 -5.73
N GLN A 180 15.94 -5.32 -6.88
CA GLN A 180 15.39 -5.95 -8.08
C GLN A 180 16.33 -7.08 -8.52
N PRO A 181 16.27 -8.25 -7.87
CA PRO A 181 17.12 -9.38 -8.22
C PRO A 181 16.95 -9.76 -9.70
N SER A 182 18.03 -10.26 -10.28
CA SER A 182 18.02 -10.82 -11.63
C SER A 182 17.03 -12.00 -11.71
N TYR A 183 16.64 -12.37 -12.93
CA TYR A 183 15.67 -13.44 -13.14
C TYR A 183 16.09 -14.76 -12.47
N ALA A 184 17.37 -15.13 -12.53
CA ALA A 184 17.89 -16.35 -11.92
C ALA A 184 17.83 -16.35 -10.38
N GLU A 185 17.83 -15.18 -9.75
CA GLU A 185 17.88 -15.01 -8.29
C GLU A 185 16.51 -14.92 -7.62
N ARG A 186 15.43 -14.98 -8.40
CA ARG A 186 14.05 -14.88 -7.93
C ARG A 186 13.21 -16.06 -8.39
N PHE A 187 12.10 -16.30 -7.69
CA PHE A 187 11.07 -17.18 -8.21
C PHE A 187 10.20 -16.38 -9.20
N GLN A 188 9.98 -16.95 -10.38
CA GLN A 188 9.00 -16.45 -11.34
C GLN A 188 8.32 -17.64 -12.00
N ARG A 189 7.00 -17.63 -12.01
CA ARG A 189 6.19 -18.64 -12.69
C ARG A 189 5.22 -17.98 -13.62
N GLU A 190 5.31 -18.35 -14.89
CA GLU A 190 4.39 -17.93 -15.93
C GLU A 190 3.25 -18.94 -16.06
N PHE A 191 2.04 -18.45 -16.28
CA PHE A 191 0.84 -19.25 -16.50
C PHE A 191 -0.08 -18.55 -17.50
N ALA A 192 -0.72 -19.35 -18.34
CA ALA A 192 -1.73 -18.86 -19.26
C ALA A 192 -3.02 -18.53 -18.50
N VAL A 193 -3.68 -17.44 -18.91
CA VAL A 193 -5.00 -17.06 -18.45
C VAL A 193 -5.94 -16.97 -19.65
N THR A 194 -7.16 -17.46 -19.47
CA THR A 194 -8.24 -17.34 -20.46
C THR A 194 -9.32 -16.43 -19.92
N GLN A 195 -10.26 -16.00 -20.77
CA GLN A 195 -11.40 -15.21 -20.36
C GLN A 195 -12.09 -15.77 -19.09
N GLY A 196 -12.40 -14.88 -18.14
CA GLY A 196 -13.05 -15.21 -16.88
C GLY A 196 -12.08 -15.45 -15.72
N TRP A 197 -12.56 -16.15 -14.70
CA TRP A 197 -11.80 -16.43 -13.48
C TRP A 197 -10.85 -17.62 -13.63
N ASN A 198 -9.57 -17.36 -13.46
CA ASN A 198 -8.48 -18.33 -13.49
C ASN A 198 -8.01 -18.58 -12.06
N ARG A 199 -7.88 -19.85 -11.67
CA ARG A 199 -7.36 -20.25 -10.35
C ARG A 199 -5.95 -20.81 -10.51
N VAL A 200 -5.01 -20.25 -9.77
CA VAL A 200 -3.60 -20.65 -9.82
C VAL A 200 -3.17 -21.17 -8.46
N ARG A 201 -2.55 -22.34 -8.44
CA ARG A 201 -2.01 -22.98 -7.24
C ARG A 201 -0.56 -23.35 -7.50
N ILE A 202 0.37 -22.74 -6.78
CA ILE A 202 1.80 -23.03 -6.84
C ILE A 202 2.21 -23.82 -5.60
N PRO A 203 2.58 -25.11 -5.72
CA PRO A 203 3.07 -25.90 -4.60
C PRO A 203 4.35 -25.30 -4.00
N VAL A 204 4.55 -25.43 -2.68
CA VAL A 204 5.74 -24.92 -2.00
C VAL A 204 7.05 -25.53 -2.54
N ARG A 205 6.99 -26.76 -3.07
CA ARG A 205 8.14 -27.42 -3.70
C ARG A 205 8.64 -26.66 -4.93
N GLU A 206 7.73 -26.09 -5.69
CA GLU A 206 8.03 -25.25 -6.87
C GLU A 206 8.42 -23.84 -6.41
N LEU A 207 7.64 -23.23 -5.52
CA LEU A 207 7.91 -21.89 -4.97
C LEU A 207 9.25 -21.80 -4.24
N GLY A 208 9.73 -22.90 -3.67
CA GLY A 208 10.96 -22.98 -2.89
C GLY A 208 12.25 -22.90 -3.70
N GLN A 209 12.18 -22.76 -5.02
CA GLN A 209 13.35 -22.66 -5.90
C GLN A 209 13.28 -21.38 -6.75
N THR A 210 14.41 -20.72 -6.97
CA THR A 210 14.50 -19.62 -7.94
C THR A 210 14.54 -20.17 -9.37
N ALA A 211 14.37 -19.32 -10.38
CA ALA A 211 14.51 -19.74 -11.78
C ALA A 211 15.92 -20.28 -12.11
N GLY A 212 16.95 -19.85 -11.35
CA GLY A 212 18.32 -20.39 -11.43
C GLY A 212 18.57 -21.65 -10.59
N GLY A 213 17.55 -22.19 -9.91
CA GLY A 213 17.64 -23.41 -9.10
C GLY A 213 18.14 -23.23 -7.67
N ARG A 214 18.45 -22.00 -7.22
CA ARG A 214 18.81 -21.73 -5.82
C ARG A 214 17.59 -21.93 -4.93
N PRO A 215 17.74 -22.48 -3.71
CA PRO A 215 16.65 -22.46 -2.73
C PRO A 215 16.22 -21.03 -2.39
N LEU A 216 14.92 -20.74 -2.52
CA LEU A 216 14.31 -19.47 -2.11
C LEU A 216 14.17 -19.43 -0.59
N ARG A 217 14.62 -18.35 0.05
CA ARG A 217 14.54 -18.18 1.51
C ARG A 217 13.12 -17.83 1.96
N LEU A 218 12.33 -18.87 2.21
CA LEU A 218 10.93 -18.74 2.63
C LEU A 218 10.76 -18.10 4.01
N ASP A 219 11.79 -18.01 4.85
CA ASP A 219 11.75 -17.34 6.16
C ASP A 219 11.79 -15.80 6.06
N GLY A 220 12.05 -15.26 4.87
CA GLY A 220 12.36 -13.85 4.68
C GLY A 220 11.83 -13.25 3.39
N ILE A 221 10.62 -13.63 2.96
CA ILE A 221 10.02 -13.10 1.73
C ILE A 221 9.92 -11.57 1.79
N ARG A 222 10.40 -10.92 0.72
CA ARG A 222 10.50 -9.46 0.60
C ARG A 222 9.41 -8.89 -0.26
N ARG A 223 9.02 -9.60 -1.31
CA ARG A 223 8.07 -9.13 -2.30
C ARG A 223 7.41 -10.29 -3.01
N TRP A 224 6.16 -10.11 -3.40
CA TRP A 224 5.50 -10.94 -4.40
C TRP A 224 4.67 -10.06 -5.33
N GLY A 225 4.24 -10.56 -6.47
CA GLY A 225 3.36 -9.80 -7.35
C GLY A 225 2.93 -10.57 -8.58
N VAL A 226 1.93 -10.02 -9.27
CA VAL A 226 1.41 -10.53 -10.54
C VAL A 226 1.56 -9.46 -11.61
N PHE A 227 1.92 -9.86 -12.81
CA PHE A 227 2.14 -8.95 -13.93
C PHE A 227 1.88 -9.65 -15.26
N LEU A 228 1.56 -8.88 -16.29
CA LEU A 228 1.39 -9.39 -17.65
C LEU A 228 2.76 -9.62 -18.29
N VAL A 229 2.95 -10.76 -18.94
CA VAL A 229 4.19 -11.14 -19.66
C VAL A 229 4.00 -11.00 -21.16
N SER A 230 2.82 -11.31 -21.68
CA SER A 230 2.47 -11.16 -23.09
C SER A 230 2.27 -9.70 -23.50
N ASP A 231 2.48 -9.39 -24.78
CA ASP A 231 2.28 -8.05 -25.35
C ASP A 231 0.81 -7.73 -25.70
N GLU A 232 -0.13 -8.48 -25.11
CA GLU A 232 -1.55 -8.28 -25.36
C GLU A 232 -2.01 -6.94 -24.78
N VAL A 233 -2.78 -6.19 -25.58
CA VAL A 233 -3.51 -5.02 -25.10
C VAL A 233 -4.69 -5.51 -24.29
N PHE A 234 -4.91 -4.91 -23.13
CA PHE A 234 -5.99 -5.27 -22.22
C PHE A 234 -6.58 -4.03 -21.56
N ASP A 235 -7.86 -4.08 -21.22
CA ASP A 235 -8.54 -2.98 -20.54
C ASP A 235 -8.29 -3.02 -19.03
N TYR A 236 -8.35 -4.21 -18.43
CA TYR A 236 -8.11 -4.41 -17.01
C TYR A 236 -7.85 -5.89 -16.66
N PHE A 237 -7.45 -6.16 -15.42
CA PHE A 237 -7.64 -7.48 -14.81
C PHE A 237 -8.04 -7.32 -13.35
N LEU A 238 -8.73 -8.31 -12.77
CA LEU A 238 -8.98 -8.35 -11.32
C LEU A 238 -8.05 -9.37 -10.68
N LEU A 239 -7.29 -8.95 -9.68
CA LEU A 239 -6.63 -9.87 -8.76
C LEU A 239 -7.60 -10.19 -7.62
N GLY A 240 -8.06 -11.43 -7.53
CA GLY A 240 -8.87 -11.90 -6.42
C GLY A 240 -8.03 -12.15 -5.15
N PRO A 241 -8.57 -12.92 -4.19
CA PRO A 241 -7.85 -13.25 -2.97
C PRO A 241 -6.55 -14.02 -3.25
N VAL A 242 -5.50 -13.68 -2.49
CA VAL A 242 -4.21 -14.35 -2.51
C VAL A 242 -3.90 -14.86 -1.11
N ARG A 243 -3.60 -16.15 -0.99
CA ARG A 243 -3.37 -16.81 0.31
C ARG A 243 -2.35 -17.92 0.22
N LEU A 244 -1.73 -18.22 1.35
CA LEU A 244 -0.92 -19.41 1.52
C LEU A 244 -1.80 -20.50 2.18
N THR A 245 -1.74 -21.72 1.67
CA THR A 245 -2.28 -22.89 2.38
C THR A 245 -1.21 -23.39 3.34
N LEU A 246 -1.50 -23.54 4.62
CA LEU A 246 -0.54 -24.08 5.58
C LEU A 246 -0.43 -25.61 5.47
N GLN A 247 0.73 -26.15 5.81
CA GLN A 247 0.88 -27.59 6.03
C GLN A 247 0.06 -27.96 7.27
N GLU A 248 -0.79 -28.97 7.16
CA GLU A 248 -1.43 -29.57 8.34
C GLU A 248 -0.32 -30.09 9.26
N LYS A 249 -0.44 -29.84 10.57
CA LYS A 249 0.42 -30.54 11.52
C LYS A 249 0.14 -32.03 11.33
N MET A 250 1.11 -32.78 10.85
CA MET A 250 1.06 -34.22 11.02
C MET A 250 0.96 -34.49 12.53
N PRO A 251 -0.03 -35.27 12.98
CA PRO A 251 -0.23 -35.59 14.39
C PRO A 251 0.97 -36.29 15.01
#